data_AF-A0A9P6DVR3-F1
#
_entry.id   AF-A0A9P6DVR3-F1
#
_cell.length_a   1.000
_cell.length_b   1.000
_cell.length_c   1.000
_cell.angle_alpha   90.00
_cell.angle_beta   90.00
_cell.angle_gamma   90.00
#
_symmetry.space_group_name_H-M   'P 1'
#
loop_
_entity.id
_entity.type
_entity.pdbx_description
1 polymer ?
#
loop_
_entity_poly.entity_id
_entity_poly.type
_entity_poly.pdbx_seq_one_letter_code
_entity_poly.pdbx_strand_id
1 'polypeptide(L)'
;MPATRTKSQNTIDFPVKKRTASSKKPIKSPKKVVKDKASNSLTNTHVIQVSSPEDNVEYMPLDPGARLDEKRYTKYHRSLKPKFGIAAPVHVEEQSKVHQILRTFDLSYEYGPCIGVSRLTRWERAYKLGLNPPSEVKEILDTHEGQTLDDIKEPVFFSEGL
;
A
#
# COMPACT_ATOMS: atom_id res chain seq x y z
N MET A 1 -3.53 -62.74 -30.64
CA MET A 1 -2.25 -62.15 -30.19
C MET A 1 -2.54 -60.81 -29.53
N PRO A 2 -2.37 -60.67 -28.20
CA PRO A 2 -2.61 -59.42 -27.49
C PRO A 2 -1.34 -58.54 -27.48
N ALA A 3 -1.51 -57.22 -27.61
CA ALA A 3 -0.46 -56.26 -27.30
C ALA A 3 -1.03 -55.14 -26.42
N THR A 4 -0.76 -55.27 -25.12
CA THR A 4 -1.00 -54.26 -24.08
C THR A 4 0.17 -53.28 -24.04
N ARG A 5 -0.09 -51.97 -23.93
CA ARG A 5 0.95 -51.00 -23.54
C ARG A 5 0.39 -49.83 -22.71
N THR A 6 0.46 -50.06 -21.40
CA THR A 6 0.81 -49.21 -20.25
C THR A 6 0.60 -47.69 -20.33
N LYS A 7 -0.33 -47.23 -19.47
CA LYS A 7 -0.57 -45.84 -19.05
C LYS A 7 0.38 -45.51 -17.88
N SER A 8 1.25 -44.50 -18.03
CA SER A 8 2.04 -43.94 -16.92
C SER A 8 1.36 -42.66 -16.43
N GLN A 9 0.75 -42.71 -15.25
CA GLN A 9 0.31 -41.52 -14.53
C GLN A 9 1.30 -41.27 -13.41
N ASN A 10 2.00 -40.14 -13.49
CA ASN A 10 2.96 -39.70 -12.48
C ASN A 10 2.17 -38.92 -11.42
N THR A 11 1.83 -39.55 -10.30
CA THR A 11 1.21 -38.91 -9.14
C THR A 11 2.29 -38.45 -8.17
N ILE A 12 2.38 -37.15 -7.93
CA ILE A 12 3.23 -36.55 -6.92
C ILE A 12 2.47 -36.49 -5.59
N ASP A 13 2.82 -37.38 -4.66
CA ASP A 13 2.26 -37.43 -3.30
C ASP A 13 2.92 -36.37 -2.40
N PHE A 14 2.11 -35.43 -1.89
CA PHE A 14 2.54 -34.48 -0.85
C PHE A 14 2.13 -35.00 0.54
N PRO A 15 3.04 -35.06 1.53
CA PRO A 15 2.71 -35.58 2.85
C PRO A 15 1.85 -34.60 3.67
N VAL A 16 0.58 -34.97 3.88
CA VAL A 16 -0.36 -34.28 4.79
C VAL A 16 0.00 -34.61 6.24
N LYS A 17 0.48 -33.60 6.99
CA LYS A 17 0.77 -33.71 8.42
C LYS A 17 -0.54 -33.64 9.23
N LYS A 18 -1.04 -34.79 9.68
CA LYS A 18 -2.22 -34.93 10.54
C LYS A 18 -1.95 -34.28 11.92
N ARG A 19 -2.72 -33.26 12.30
CA ARG A 19 -2.75 -32.73 13.69
C ARG A 19 -3.81 -33.49 14.47
N THR A 20 -3.37 -34.24 15.46
CA THR A 20 -4.22 -35.00 16.40
C THR A 20 -4.84 -34.06 17.44
N ALA A 21 -6.16 -34.16 17.62
CA ALA A 21 -6.90 -33.53 18.71
C ALA A 21 -6.66 -34.27 20.03
N SER A 22 -6.38 -33.55 21.13
CA SER A 22 -6.34 -34.14 22.48
C SER A 22 -7.07 -33.25 23.50
N SER A 23 -8.25 -33.75 23.85
CA SER A 23 -8.98 -33.77 25.13
C SER A 23 -8.77 -32.71 26.23
N LYS A 24 -9.94 -32.22 26.68
CA LYS A 24 -10.30 -31.38 27.84
C LYS A 24 -9.80 -31.91 29.21
N LYS A 25 -9.56 -30.99 30.17
CA LYS A 25 -9.95 -31.11 31.60
C LYS A 25 -10.28 -29.72 32.22
N PRO A 26 -11.13 -29.64 33.28
CA PRO A 26 -11.86 -28.43 33.75
C PRO A 26 -11.35 -27.87 35.10
N ILE A 27 -12.11 -26.92 35.72
CA ILE A 27 -12.13 -26.46 37.16
C ILE A 27 -11.41 -25.11 37.37
N LYS A 28 -11.91 -24.02 38.01
CA LYS A 28 -13.08 -23.65 38.85
C LYS A 28 -13.23 -22.10 38.86
N SER A 29 -14.45 -21.61 39.03
CA SER A 29 -14.81 -20.22 39.40
C SER A 29 -14.63 -19.93 40.90
N PRO A 30 -14.54 -18.64 41.31
CA PRO A 30 -15.43 -18.17 42.38
C PRO A 30 -16.08 -16.80 42.11
N LYS A 31 -17.34 -16.66 42.55
CA LYS A 31 -18.04 -15.37 42.74
C LYS A 31 -17.85 -14.94 44.20
N LYS A 32 -17.60 -13.64 44.45
CA LYS A 32 -18.02 -12.96 45.70
C LYS A 32 -18.50 -11.55 45.39
N VAL A 33 -19.67 -11.25 45.93
CA VAL A 33 -20.39 -9.98 45.95
C VAL A 33 -19.87 -9.14 47.12
N VAL A 34 -19.54 -7.87 46.92
CA VAL A 34 -19.64 -6.80 47.95
C VAL A 34 -19.93 -5.46 47.25
N LYS A 35 -21.02 -4.79 47.65
CA LYS A 35 -21.33 -3.38 47.39
C LYS A 35 -20.44 -2.55 48.30
N ASP A 36 -19.85 -1.45 47.83
CA ASP A 36 -19.60 -0.26 48.65
C ASP A 36 -19.46 1.00 47.77
N LYS A 37 -19.84 2.13 48.38
CA LYS A 37 -20.08 3.43 47.75
C LYS A 37 -18.82 4.29 47.70
N ALA A 38 -18.76 5.10 46.63
CA ALA A 38 -18.19 6.45 46.52
C ALA A 38 -16.67 6.67 46.69
N SER A 39 -16.21 7.61 45.84
CA SER A 39 -15.01 8.44 45.91
C SER A 39 -13.69 7.92 45.32
N ASN A 40 -13.50 8.35 44.07
CA ASN A 40 -12.37 9.13 43.56
C ASN A 40 -10.99 8.45 43.33
N SER A 41 -10.39 8.86 42.21
CA SER A 41 -8.93 8.95 41.95
C SER A 41 -8.28 7.88 41.03
N LEU A 42 -7.92 8.34 39.80
CA LEU A 42 -6.66 8.08 39.05
C LEU A 42 -6.39 6.62 38.55
N THR A 43 -6.01 6.32 37.31
CA THR A 43 -5.17 7.03 36.32
C THR A 43 -5.48 6.66 34.86
N ASN A 44 -5.55 7.71 34.04
CA ASN A 44 -5.33 7.83 32.58
C ASN A 44 -5.27 6.57 31.69
N THR A 45 -6.35 6.37 30.92
CA THR A 45 -6.29 5.74 29.60
C THR A 45 -5.88 6.81 28.58
N HIS A 46 -4.66 6.72 28.03
CA HIS A 46 -4.20 7.57 26.94
C HIS A 46 -4.96 7.19 25.66
N VAL A 47 -6.14 7.78 25.48
CA VAL A 47 -6.78 7.93 24.17
C VAL A 47 -5.96 8.98 23.44
N ILE A 48 -5.05 8.55 22.57
CA ILE A 48 -4.38 9.46 21.64
C ILE A 48 -5.46 9.91 20.65
N GLN A 49 -6.11 11.03 20.97
CA GLN A 49 -6.79 11.85 19.99
C GLN A 49 -5.70 12.35 19.03
N VAL A 50 -5.53 11.67 17.90
CA VAL A 50 -4.80 12.23 16.77
C VAL A 50 -5.73 13.26 16.13
N SER A 51 -5.83 14.42 16.77
CA SER A 51 -6.25 15.65 16.11
C SER A 51 -5.14 15.97 15.10
N SER A 52 -5.25 15.39 13.90
CA SER A 52 -4.41 15.74 12.77
C SER A 52 -4.68 17.21 12.46
N PRO A 53 -3.69 18.11 12.62
CA PRO A 53 -3.88 19.49 12.24
C PRO A 53 -4.10 19.52 10.74
N GLU A 54 -5.21 20.13 10.36
CA GLU A 54 -5.58 20.35 8.98
C GLU A 54 -4.55 21.30 8.35
N ASP A 55 -3.52 20.71 7.74
CA ASP A 55 -2.76 21.38 6.69
C ASP A 55 -3.72 21.55 5.51
N ASN A 56 -4.54 22.59 5.57
CA ASN A 56 -5.21 23.19 4.41
C ASN A 56 -4.12 23.71 3.47
N VAL A 57 -3.47 22.80 2.73
CA VAL A 57 -2.82 23.16 1.48
C VAL A 57 -3.96 23.47 0.52
N GLU A 58 -4.23 24.75 0.36
CA GLU A 58 -5.12 25.27 -0.67
C GLU A 58 -4.67 24.67 -2.01
N TYR A 59 -5.46 23.73 -2.50
CA TYR A 59 -5.25 23.04 -3.76
C TYR A 59 -5.33 24.11 -4.85
N MET A 60 -4.17 24.59 -5.30
CA MET A 60 -4.06 25.37 -6.53
C MET A 60 -4.11 24.34 -7.67
N PRO A 61 -5.25 24.21 -8.38
CA PRO A 61 -5.35 23.30 -9.50
C PRO A 61 -4.32 23.74 -10.54
N LEU A 62 -3.46 22.83 -10.99
CA LEU A 62 -2.63 23.11 -12.16
C LEU A 62 -3.55 23.26 -13.38
N ASP A 63 -3.21 24.19 -14.27
CA ASP A 63 -3.80 24.22 -15.60
C ASP A 63 -3.50 22.87 -16.27
N PRO A 64 -4.51 22.11 -16.74
CA PRO A 64 -4.29 20.86 -17.44
C PRO A 64 -3.30 21.06 -18.60
N GLY A 65 -2.21 20.30 -18.60
CA GLY A 65 -1.17 20.46 -19.62
C GLY A 65 -0.08 21.50 -19.29
N ALA A 66 -0.02 22.02 -18.06
CA ALA A 66 1.15 22.77 -17.61
C ALA A 66 2.44 21.93 -17.69
N ARG A 67 3.58 22.60 -17.85
CA ARG A 67 4.91 21.96 -17.78
C ARG A 67 5.19 21.46 -16.37
N LEU A 68 5.85 20.29 -16.24
CA LEU A 68 6.21 19.75 -14.95
C LEU A 68 7.32 20.58 -14.29
N ASP A 69 7.08 21.03 -13.06
CA ASP A 69 8.10 21.64 -12.20
C ASP A 69 8.46 20.70 -11.04
N GLU A 70 9.60 20.01 -11.17
CA GLU A 70 10.10 19.08 -10.15
C GLU A 70 10.37 19.75 -8.80
N LYS A 71 10.62 21.06 -8.77
CA LYS A 71 10.95 21.77 -7.52
C LYS A 71 9.76 21.74 -6.57
N ARG A 72 8.53 21.86 -7.09
CA ARG A 72 7.29 21.82 -6.32
C ARG A 72 7.16 20.54 -5.49
N TYR A 73 7.56 19.41 -6.05
CA TYR A 73 7.44 18.09 -5.41
C TYR A 73 8.61 17.73 -4.49
N THR A 74 9.59 18.61 -4.29
CA THR A 74 10.77 18.32 -3.45
C THR A 74 10.39 18.05 -1.99
N LYS A 75 9.40 18.77 -1.45
CA LYS A 75 8.93 18.57 -0.07
C LYS A 75 8.25 17.21 0.10
N TYR A 76 7.36 16.86 -0.83
CA TYR A 76 6.64 15.59 -0.84
C TYR A 76 7.59 14.40 -1.06
N HIS A 77 8.52 14.52 -2.00
CA HIS A 77 9.57 13.49 -2.20
C HIS A 77 10.36 13.21 -0.91
N ARG A 78 10.68 14.25 -0.13
CA ARG A 78 11.38 14.12 1.14
C ARG A 78 10.53 13.41 2.20
N SER A 79 9.21 13.57 2.21
CA SER A 79 8.34 12.87 3.17
C SER A 79 8.17 11.39 2.86
N LEU A 80 8.34 10.97 1.60
CA LEU A 80 8.30 9.55 1.19
C LEU A 80 9.56 8.77 1.57
N LYS A 81 10.70 9.44 1.76
CA LYS A 81 11.94 8.76 2.13
C LYS A 81 11.78 8.11 3.51
N PRO A 82 12.07 6.81 3.65
CA PRO A 82 11.88 6.12 4.93
C PRO A 82 12.78 6.75 6.00
N LYS A 83 12.22 6.94 7.19
CA LYS A 83 12.95 7.40 8.38
C LYS A 83 13.86 6.31 8.97
N PHE A 84 13.71 5.07 8.53
CA PHE A 84 14.50 3.92 8.96
C PHE A 84 15.56 3.65 7.91
N GLY A 85 16.84 3.66 8.32
CA GLY A 85 18.06 3.70 7.50
C GLY A 85 18.32 2.52 6.56
N ILE A 86 17.30 2.05 5.85
CA ILE A 86 17.44 1.25 4.64
C ILE A 86 17.98 2.21 3.58
N ALA A 87 19.23 1.99 3.19
CA ALA A 87 19.91 2.79 2.18
C ALA A 87 19.03 2.90 0.92
N ALA A 88 19.08 4.08 0.29
CA ALA A 88 18.35 4.35 -0.94
C ALA A 88 18.58 3.19 -1.94
N PRO A 89 17.55 2.75 -2.69
CA PRO A 89 17.70 1.66 -3.63
C PRO A 89 18.89 1.92 -4.57
N VAL A 90 19.74 0.92 -4.75
CA VAL A 90 21.07 1.01 -5.37
C VAL A 90 21.06 1.48 -6.84
N HIS A 91 19.90 1.70 -7.45
CA HIS A 91 19.73 2.20 -8.84
C HIS A 91 18.94 3.53 -8.88
N VAL A 92 19.06 4.36 -7.85
CA VAL A 92 18.31 5.64 -7.71
C VAL A 92 19.13 6.87 -8.15
N GLU A 93 20.39 6.71 -8.54
CA GLU A 93 21.30 7.84 -8.77
C GLU A 93 20.92 8.72 -9.98
N GLU A 94 20.14 8.22 -10.94
CA GLU A 94 19.77 8.96 -12.16
C GLU A 94 18.27 9.24 -12.30
N GLN A 95 17.46 8.85 -11.31
CA GLN A 95 16.01 8.99 -11.38
C GLN A 95 15.55 10.32 -10.78
N SER A 96 14.82 11.12 -11.57
CA SER A 96 14.21 12.38 -11.11
C SER A 96 13.31 12.16 -9.88
N LYS A 97 13.15 13.19 -9.05
CA LYS A 97 12.30 13.15 -7.85
C LYS A 97 10.87 12.72 -8.17
N VAL A 98 10.36 13.16 -9.32
CA VAL A 98 9.03 12.82 -9.80
C VAL A 98 8.92 11.32 -10.08
N HIS A 99 9.91 10.73 -10.75
CA HIS A 99 9.96 9.29 -10.99
C HIS A 99 10.01 8.49 -9.68
N GLN A 100 10.74 8.98 -8.68
CA GLN A 100 10.78 8.33 -7.36
C GLN A 100 9.42 8.38 -6.64
N ILE A 101 8.69 9.50 -6.75
CA ILE A 101 7.32 9.63 -6.23
C ILE A 101 6.39 8.62 -6.90
N LEU A 102 6.37 8.61 -8.24
CA LEU A 102 5.49 7.74 -9.02
C LEU A 102 5.81 6.26 -8.80
N ARG A 103 7.09 5.92 -8.69
CA ARG A 103 7.52 4.56 -8.35
C ARG A 103 7.07 4.13 -6.96
N THR A 104 7.12 5.03 -5.98
CA THR A 104 6.62 4.75 -4.64
C THR A 104 5.11 4.49 -4.67
N PHE A 105 4.36 5.27 -5.46
CA PHE A 105 2.95 5.03 -5.70
C PHE A 105 2.70 3.67 -6.38
N ASP A 106 3.45 3.32 -7.43
CA ASP A 106 3.37 2.03 -8.14
C ASP A 106 3.59 0.81 -7.22
N LEU A 107 4.51 0.95 -6.25
CA LEU A 107 4.86 -0.11 -5.31
C LEU A 107 3.97 -0.15 -4.05
N SER A 108 3.16 0.87 -3.79
CA SER A 108 2.20 0.83 -2.68
C SER A 108 1.02 -0.05 -3.06
N TYR A 109 0.73 -1.07 -2.24
CA TYR A 109 -0.43 -1.95 -2.42
C TYR A 109 -1.75 -1.31 -1.95
N GLU A 110 -1.70 -0.17 -1.26
CA GLU A 110 -2.86 0.48 -0.62
C GLU A 110 -3.87 1.00 -1.64
N TYR A 111 -3.42 1.29 -2.87
CA TYR A 111 -4.24 1.88 -3.94
C TYR A 111 -4.71 0.84 -4.97
N GLY A 112 -4.51 -0.45 -4.68
CA GLY A 112 -4.86 -1.57 -5.56
C GLY A 112 -3.80 -1.89 -6.62
N PRO A 113 -4.02 -2.90 -7.47
CA PRO A 113 -3.02 -3.35 -8.45
C PRO A 113 -2.72 -2.28 -9.51
N CYS A 114 -1.43 -2.12 -9.86
CA CYS A 114 -0.98 -1.21 -10.92
C CYS A 114 -0.83 -1.88 -12.29
N ILE A 115 -0.91 -3.20 -12.37
CA ILE A 115 -0.63 -3.94 -13.60
C ILE A 115 -1.78 -3.77 -14.61
N GLY A 116 -1.43 -3.52 -15.88
CA GLY A 116 -2.38 -3.43 -16.99
C GLY A 116 -3.24 -2.15 -17.01
N VAL A 117 -2.87 -1.13 -16.24
CA VAL A 117 -3.53 0.17 -16.23
C VAL A 117 -2.53 1.31 -16.11
N SER A 118 -2.83 2.45 -16.73
CA SER A 118 -2.02 3.66 -16.56
C SER A 118 -2.09 4.19 -15.13
N ARG A 119 -1.07 4.95 -14.71
CA ARG A 119 -1.01 5.55 -13.36
C ARG A 119 -2.22 6.43 -13.07
N LEU A 120 -2.69 7.19 -14.05
CA LEU A 120 -3.88 8.05 -13.91
C LEU A 120 -5.15 7.23 -13.67
N THR A 121 -5.34 6.17 -14.45
CA THR A 121 -6.48 5.26 -14.28
C THR A 121 -6.47 4.61 -12.89
N ARG A 122 -5.29 4.18 -12.43
CA ARG A 122 -5.13 3.62 -11.09
C ARG A 122 -5.45 4.63 -9.99
N TRP A 123 -4.96 5.86 -10.13
CA TRP A 123 -5.24 6.95 -9.19
C TRP A 123 -6.75 7.22 -9.09
N GLU A 124 -7.44 7.34 -10.22
CA GLU A 124 -8.89 7.57 -10.23
C GLU A 124 -9.68 6.44 -9.56
N ARG A 125 -9.28 5.18 -9.78
CA ARG A 125 -9.92 4.04 -9.13
C ARG A 125 -9.75 4.12 -7.61
N ALA A 126 -8.53 4.38 -7.14
CA ALA A 126 -8.26 4.52 -5.72
C ALA A 126 -9.07 5.68 -5.11
N TYR A 127 -9.19 6.80 -5.82
CA TYR A 127 -10.01 7.93 -5.40
C TYR A 127 -11.50 7.57 -5.35
N LYS A 128 -12.04 6.91 -6.38
CA LYS A 128 -13.43 6.42 -6.43
C LYS A 128 -13.74 5.40 -5.31
N LEU A 129 -12.73 4.65 -4.86
CA LEU A 129 -12.84 3.71 -3.73
C LEU A 129 -12.65 4.37 -2.36
N GLY A 130 -12.37 5.68 -2.30
CA GLY A 130 -12.15 6.40 -1.03
C GLY A 130 -10.83 6.05 -0.34
N LEU A 131 -9.82 5.55 -1.09
CA LEU A 131 -8.52 5.17 -0.55
C LEU A 131 -7.55 6.35 -0.37
N ASN A 132 -8.03 7.59 -0.60
CA ASN A 132 -7.29 8.84 -0.46
C ASN A 132 -5.87 8.78 -1.10
N PRO A 133 -5.76 8.53 -2.41
CA PRO A 133 -4.46 8.55 -3.07
C PRO A 133 -3.84 9.96 -3.04
N PRO A 134 -2.51 10.10 -3.07
CA PRO A 134 -1.83 11.39 -2.92
C PRO A 134 -2.17 12.35 -4.07
N SER A 135 -2.49 13.60 -3.77
CA SER A 135 -2.87 14.60 -4.78
C SER A 135 -1.70 14.98 -5.68
N GLU A 136 -0.47 14.97 -5.16
CA GLU A 136 0.75 15.26 -5.93
C GLU A 136 0.92 14.32 -7.12
N VAL A 137 0.50 13.05 -6.97
CA VAL A 137 0.53 12.08 -8.06
C VAL A 137 -0.42 12.50 -9.18
N LYS A 138 -1.64 12.94 -8.85
CA LYS A 138 -2.58 13.46 -9.85
C LYS A 138 -2.04 14.71 -10.54
N GLU A 139 -1.50 15.65 -9.77
CA GLU A 139 -0.92 16.88 -10.30
C GLU A 139 0.19 16.60 -11.31
N ILE A 140 1.08 15.64 -11.01
CA ILE A 140 2.13 15.19 -11.93
C ILE A 140 1.52 14.60 -13.20
N LEU A 141 0.49 13.76 -13.08
CA LEU A 141 -0.12 13.06 -14.21
C LEU A 141 -0.97 13.98 -15.11
N ASP A 142 -1.52 15.05 -14.55
CA ASP A 142 -2.28 16.07 -15.29
C ASP A 142 -1.37 17.02 -16.09
N THR A 143 -0.06 17.06 -15.80
CA THR A 143 0.90 17.85 -16.60
C THR A 143 1.01 17.34 -18.03
N HIS A 144 1.51 18.18 -18.94
CA HIS A 144 1.75 17.77 -20.32
C HIS A 144 2.67 16.54 -20.40
N GLU A 145 3.70 16.51 -19.56
CA GLU A 145 4.67 15.41 -19.49
C GLU A 145 4.04 14.13 -18.94
N GLY A 146 3.13 14.23 -17.97
CA GLY A 146 2.36 13.10 -17.44
C GLY A 146 1.41 12.45 -18.45
N GLN A 147 1.02 13.19 -19.49
CA GLN A 147 0.17 12.68 -20.56
C GLN A 147 0.96 12.19 -21.78
N THR A 148 2.17 12.72 -22.00
CA THR A 148 2.98 12.47 -23.21
C THR A 148 4.14 11.50 -23.01
N LEU A 149 4.74 11.44 -21.82
CA LEU A 149 5.89 10.57 -21.55
C LEU A 149 5.43 9.24 -20.93
N ASP A 150 5.74 8.14 -21.61
CA ASP A 150 5.39 6.79 -21.15
C ASP A 150 6.03 6.48 -19.78
N ASP A 151 7.25 6.95 -19.53
CA ASP A 151 7.95 6.77 -18.25
C ASP A 151 7.18 7.37 -17.06
N ILE A 152 6.37 8.42 -17.29
CA ILE A 152 5.56 9.12 -16.29
C ILE A 152 4.12 8.61 -16.28
N LYS A 153 3.58 8.24 -17.44
CA LYS A 153 2.20 7.77 -17.58
C LYS A 153 2.01 6.32 -17.14
N GLU A 154 2.96 5.46 -17.45
CA GLU A 154 2.82 4.01 -17.35
C GLU A 154 3.55 3.44 -16.12
N PRO A 155 2.97 2.46 -15.41
CA PRO A 155 3.54 1.91 -14.19
C PRO A 155 4.89 1.22 -14.43
N VAL A 156 5.69 1.05 -13.36
CA VAL A 156 7.02 0.38 -13.43
C VAL A 156 7.00 -0.99 -14.13
N PHE A 157 5.87 -1.70 -14.10
CA PHE A 157 5.72 -3.02 -14.68
C PHE A 157 5.06 -3.03 -16.07
N PHE A 158 4.95 -1.89 -16.76
CA PHE A 158 4.26 -1.80 -18.05
C PHE A 158 5.00 -2.54 -19.19
N SER A 159 6.33 -2.58 -19.13
CA SER A 159 7.18 -3.19 -20.17
C SER A 159 7.35 -4.71 -20.04
N GLU A 160 6.99 -5.30 -18.90
CA GLU A 160 7.09 -6.74 -18.68
C GLU A 160 5.81 -7.38 -19.24
N GLY A 161 5.83 -7.65 -20.55
CA GLY A 161 4.78 -8.38 -21.23
C GLY A 161 4.59 -9.77 -20.62
N LEU A 162 3.40 -10.02 -20.05
CA LEU A 162 2.87 -11.37 -19.83
C LEU A 162 2.27 -11.93 -21.12
#